data_AF-A0A970X9T8-F1
#
_entry.id   AF-A0A970X9T8-F1
#
_cell.length_a   1.000
_cell.length_b   1.000
_cell.length_c   1.000
_cell.angle_alpha   90.00
_cell.angle_beta   90.00
_cell.angle_gamma   90.00
#
_symmetry.space_group_name_H-M   'P 1'
#
loop_
_entity.id
_entity.type
_entity.pdbx_description
1 polymer ?
#
loop_
_entity_poly.entity_id
_entity_poly.type
_entity_poly.pdbx_seq_one_letter_code
_entity_poly.pdbx_strand_id
1 'polypeptide(L)'
;TPNGFVRFRAKKGVILATGDIHGDKEMIAAYCPIFLKVKNSQYAPAGANTGDGHKMGLWVGGVMEDNPLPTIMHPQGYNRLQSFFLFVNTRGERFMNEDTWCQAKSLNVLKQPGNVDYAYAIMDADWREQLLKGMPYSGGLFNDNSISVYGEPFTGEREQMFLETGLENGQVQQADTIEELAEKIEVPAHKLRETVDTYNKMVEKMDDTQFGKRAEVLFPIKKPPFYASKFGPAMLAVTGGLITDTRLRVVDKEHRPIPGLYAIGNVAGGLYGIDYPTLIPGNSHGRALTWGYLAAKDALEDGKEN
;
A
#
# COMPACT_ATOMS: atom_id res chain seq x y z
N THR A 1 4.64 19.45 29.33
CA THR A 1 3.58 19.06 30.28
C THR A 1 2.67 20.25 30.49
N PRO A 2 1.50 20.12 31.14
CA PRO A 2 0.68 21.27 31.50
C PRO A 2 1.43 22.39 32.25
N ASN A 3 2.61 22.08 32.80
CA ASN A 3 3.45 22.98 33.59
C ASN A 3 4.76 23.39 32.88
N GLY A 4 4.86 23.23 31.55
CA GLY A 4 6.04 23.62 30.75
C GLY A 4 6.95 22.46 30.32
N PHE A 5 8.22 22.76 30.05
CA PHE A 5 9.20 21.78 29.55
C PHE A 5 9.76 20.93 30.70
N VAL A 6 9.86 19.61 30.48
CA VAL A 6 10.53 18.67 31.38
C VAL A 6 11.77 18.13 30.68
N ARG A 7 12.91 18.15 31.37
CA ARG A 7 14.16 17.62 30.85
C ARG A 7 14.41 16.22 31.40
N PHE A 8 14.48 15.24 30.51
CA PHE A 8 14.97 13.90 30.82
C PHE A 8 16.47 13.82 30.47
N ARG A 9 17.28 13.25 31.38
CA ARG A 9 18.70 12.97 31.12
C ARG A 9 18.89 11.47 30.93
N ALA A 10 18.98 11.03 29.69
CA ALA A 10 19.20 9.63 29.36
C ALA A 10 20.71 9.31 29.40
N LYS A 11 21.17 8.60 30.45
CA LYS A 11 22.60 8.29 30.64
C LYS A 11 23.18 7.32 29.61
N LYS A 12 22.33 6.53 28.94
CA LYS A 12 22.74 5.45 28.04
C LYS A 12 22.44 5.75 26.57
N GLY A 13 21.46 6.61 26.30
CA GLY A 13 21.07 7.01 24.97
C GLY A 13 19.57 7.22 24.85
N VAL A 14 19.15 7.71 23.69
CA VAL A 14 17.75 7.94 23.31
C VAL A 14 17.46 7.11 22.07
N ILE A 15 16.40 6.31 22.13
CA ILE A 15 15.91 5.52 21.00
C ILE A 15 14.66 6.18 20.44
N LEU A 16 14.74 6.66 19.20
CA LEU A 16 13.60 7.17 18.45
C LEU A 16 12.81 5.98 17.88
N ALA A 17 11.56 5.81 18.34
CA ALA A 17 10.63 4.78 17.90
C ALA A 17 9.24 5.39 17.63
N THR A 18 9.22 6.47 16.86
CA THR A 18 8.12 7.46 16.84
C THR A 18 7.21 7.36 15.61
N GLY A 19 7.25 6.23 14.90
CA GLY A 19 6.47 6.06 13.67
C GLY A 19 7.08 6.79 12.48
N ASP A 20 6.24 7.18 11.52
CA ASP A 20 6.65 7.76 10.24
C ASP A 20 6.29 9.25 10.10
N ILE A 21 6.32 9.74 8.86
CA ILE A 21 6.03 11.13 8.50
C ILE A 21 4.63 11.33 7.90
N HIS A 22 3.77 10.31 7.79
CA HIS A 22 2.58 10.38 6.92
C HIS A 22 1.56 11.45 7.34
N GLY A 23 1.51 11.82 8.62
CA GLY A 23 0.64 12.86 9.15
C GLY A 23 1.15 14.27 8.93
N ASP A 24 2.41 14.44 8.50
CA ASP A 24 3.03 15.74 8.22
C ASP A 24 3.06 16.01 6.71
N LYS A 25 2.20 16.92 6.25
CA LYS A 25 2.09 17.27 4.84
C LYS A 25 3.33 17.95 4.28
N GLU A 26 4.07 18.71 5.08
CA GLU A 26 5.30 19.39 4.63
C GLU A 26 6.41 18.36 4.42
N MET A 27 6.59 17.44 5.37
CA MET A 27 7.53 16.34 5.22
C MET A 27 7.14 15.41 4.06
N ILE A 28 5.85 15.10 3.90
CA ILE A 28 5.39 14.30 2.77
C ILE A 28 5.66 15.00 1.44
N ALA A 29 5.43 16.31 1.33
CA ALA A 29 5.76 17.07 0.13
C ALA A 29 7.27 17.02 -0.19
N ALA A 30 8.12 17.09 0.84
CA ALA A 30 9.57 17.06 0.69
C ALA A 30 10.12 15.67 0.34
N TYR A 31 9.60 14.61 0.96
CA TYR A 31 10.24 13.28 0.94
C TYR A 31 9.45 12.20 0.19
N CYS A 32 8.12 12.34 0.08
CA CYS A 32 7.27 11.34 -0.54
C CYS A 32 6.05 11.96 -1.24
N PRO A 33 6.23 12.82 -2.26
CA PRO A 33 5.15 13.62 -2.82
C PRO A 33 4.01 12.79 -3.45
N ILE A 34 4.27 11.53 -3.81
CA ILE A 34 3.23 10.62 -4.30
C ILE A 34 2.14 10.34 -3.25
N PHE A 35 2.46 10.45 -1.96
CA PHE A 35 1.48 10.29 -0.87
C PHE A 35 0.43 11.41 -0.85
N LEU A 36 0.75 12.60 -1.37
CA LEU A 36 -0.22 13.71 -1.45
C LEU A 36 -1.40 13.40 -2.37
N LYS A 37 -1.27 12.42 -3.26
CA LYS A 37 -2.34 12.01 -4.18
C LYS A 37 -3.37 11.10 -3.52
N VAL A 38 -3.05 10.47 -2.38
CA VAL A 38 -3.92 9.47 -1.74
C VAL A 38 -4.83 10.15 -0.73
N LYS A 39 -6.15 9.93 -0.83
CA LYS A 39 -7.12 10.58 0.07
C LYS A 39 -7.40 9.82 1.35
N ASN A 40 -7.11 8.51 1.38
CA ASN A 40 -7.45 7.64 2.50
C ASN A 40 -6.20 7.24 3.28
N SER A 41 -6.26 7.36 4.61
CA SER A 41 -5.27 6.79 5.53
C SER A 41 -5.94 5.71 6.38
N GLN A 42 -5.28 4.56 6.49
CA GLN A 42 -5.70 3.46 7.37
C GLN A 42 -4.86 3.35 8.64
N TYR A 43 -3.99 4.33 8.91
CA TYR A 43 -3.25 4.35 10.16
C TYR A 43 -4.10 4.87 11.31
N ALA A 44 -4.00 4.23 12.48
CA ALA A 44 -4.71 4.61 13.70
C ALA A 44 -3.73 4.78 14.88
N PRO A 45 -3.88 5.82 15.72
CA PRO A 45 -4.80 6.94 15.54
C PRO A 45 -4.36 7.86 14.39
N ALA A 46 -5.34 8.40 13.66
CA ALA A 46 -5.07 9.33 12.56
C ALA A 46 -4.32 10.56 13.08
N GLY A 47 -3.25 10.96 12.37
CA GLY A 47 -2.44 12.12 12.75
C GLY A 47 -1.45 11.87 13.89
N ALA A 48 -1.25 10.62 14.34
CA ALA A 48 -0.27 10.31 15.37
C ALA A 48 1.19 10.38 14.88
N ASN A 49 1.43 10.09 13.60
CA ASN A 49 2.76 10.06 13.01
C ASN A 49 3.06 11.37 12.26
N THR A 50 3.52 12.38 12.98
CA THR A 50 3.78 13.74 12.46
C THR A 50 5.25 14.01 12.17
N GLY A 51 6.07 12.96 12.07
CA GLY A 51 7.50 13.10 11.79
C GLY A 51 8.33 13.73 12.92
N ASP A 52 7.79 13.84 14.14
CA ASP A 52 8.48 14.51 15.25
C ASP A 52 9.86 13.92 15.56
N GLY A 53 9.99 12.59 15.55
CA GLY A 53 11.29 11.93 15.75
C GLY A 53 12.27 12.18 14.62
N HIS A 54 11.79 12.29 13.39
CA HIS A 54 12.63 12.65 12.25
C HIS A 54 13.20 14.05 12.45
N LYS A 55 12.34 15.03 12.77
CA LYS A 55 12.76 16.41 13.06
C LYS A 55 13.76 16.46 14.22
N MET A 56 13.50 15.71 15.31
CA MET A 56 14.43 15.62 16.44
C MET A 56 15.82 15.12 16.02
N GLY A 57 15.89 14.07 15.17
CA GLY A 57 17.16 13.57 14.65
C GLY A 57 17.85 14.56 13.71
N LEU A 58 17.10 15.18 12.80
CA LEU A 58 17.62 16.18 11.86
C LEU A 58 18.19 17.41 12.58
N TRP A 59 17.51 17.92 13.63
CA TRP A 59 17.95 19.09 14.39
C TRP A 59 19.28 18.91 15.12
N VAL A 60 19.68 17.66 15.40
CA VAL A 60 20.97 17.35 16.03
C VAL A 60 22.02 16.85 15.03
N GLY A 61 21.77 17.03 13.73
CA GLY A 61 22.71 16.74 12.65
C GLY A 61 22.56 15.37 12.00
N GLY A 62 21.52 14.60 12.38
CA GLY A 62 21.17 13.37 11.68
C GLY A 62 20.76 13.64 10.24
N VAL A 63 20.89 12.64 9.37
CA VAL A 63 20.51 12.76 7.95
C VAL A 63 19.33 11.87 7.60
N MET A 64 18.47 12.37 6.72
CA MET A 64 17.36 11.60 6.15
C MET A 64 17.86 10.72 5.00
N GLU A 65 17.19 9.59 4.79
CA GLU A 65 17.32 8.80 3.57
C GLU A 65 16.95 9.61 2.31
N ASP A 66 17.62 9.29 1.21
CA ASP A 66 17.39 9.93 -0.08
C ASP A 66 16.02 9.58 -0.68
N ASN A 67 15.46 10.52 -1.42
CA ASN A 67 14.18 10.35 -2.11
C ASN A 67 14.29 9.45 -3.34
N PRO A 68 13.19 8.78 -3.75
CA PRO A 68 11.89 8.73 -3.07
C PRO A 68 11.86 7.74 -1.91
N LEU A 69 11.20 8.12 -0.81
CA LEU A 69 11.04 7.20 0.32
C LEU A 69 10.13 6.01 -0.02
N PRO A 70 10.44 4.81 0.51
CA PRO A 70 9.62 3.62 0.34
C PRO A 70 8.30 3.76 1.09
N THR A 71 7.26 3.16 0.54
CA THR A 71 5.88 3.41 0.96
C THR A 71 5.12 2.11 1.16
N ILE A 72 4.13 2.14 2.06
CA ILE A 72 3.16 1.07 2.23
C ILE A 72 1.78 1.60 1.84
N MET A 73 1.34 1.26 0.63
CA MET A 73 0.06 1.62 0.03
C MET A 73 -0.67 0.40 -0.50
N HIS A 74 -1.83 0.12 0.06
CA HIS A 74 -2.63 -1.05 -0.32
C HIS A 74 -3.93 -0.63 -1.01
N PRO A 75 -4.48 -1.45 -1.94
CA PRO A 75 -5.68 -1.13 -2.71
C PRO A 75 -6.97 -1.29 -1.88
N GLN A 76 -7.07 -0.53 -0.79
CA GLN A 76 -8.15 -0.60 0.20
C GLN A 76 -8.65 0.78 0.66
N GLY A 77 -8.41 1.82 -0.15
CA GLY A 77 -8.95 3.17 0.07
C GLY A 77 -10.46 3.27 -0.21
N TYR A 78 -11.00 2.31 -0.96
CA TYR A 78 -12.42 2.22 -1.32
C TYR A 78 -12.90 0.78 -1.09
N ASN A 79 -13.51 0.16 -2.09
CA ASN A 79 -13.87 -1.25 -2.03
C ASN A 79 -12.61 -2.14 -2.14
N ARG A 80 -12.65 -3.33 -1.53
CA ARG A 80 -11.55 -4.30 -1.52
C ARG A 80 -11.72 -5.42 -2.54
N LEU A 81 -12.87 -5.50 -3.20
CA LEU A 81 -13.16 -6.46 -4.26
C LEU A 81 -12.52 -5.99 -5.57
N GLN A 82 -11.25 -6.33 -5.79
CA GLN A 82 -10.54 -6.09 -7.06
C GLN A 82 -9.77 -7.33 -7.54
N SER A 83 -9.10 -8.04 -6.63
CA SER A 83 -8.28 -9.25 -6.88
C SER A 83 -7.52 -9.17 -8.21
N PHE A 84 -7.63 -10.19 -9.06
CA PHE A 84 -7.06 -10.23 -10.40
C PHE A 84 -8.06 -9.83 -11.48
N PHE A 85 -9.19 -9.19 -11.19
CA PHE A 85 -10.17 -8.82 -12.23
C PHE A 85 -9.65 -7.71 -13.15
N LEU A 86 -10.34 -7.43 -14.27
CA LEU A 86 -9.92 -6.43 -15.26
C LEU A 86 -9.96 -5.02 -14.67
N PHE A 87 -8.83 -4.30 -14.66
CA PHE A 87 -8.79 -2.92 -14.14
C PHE A 87 -8.92 -1.91 -15.27
N VAL A 88 -9.79 -0.93 -15.08
CA VAL A 88 -9.95 0.20 -15.99
C VAL A 88 -9.78 1.52 -15.27
N ASN A 89 -9.14 2.48 -15.94
CA ASN A 89 -9.01 3.85 -15.45
C ASN A 89 -10.30 4.67 -15.75
N THR A 90 -10.31 5.95 -15.40
CA THR A 90 -11.45 6.86 -15.64
C THR A 90 -11.71 7.19 -17.12
N ARG A 91 -10.90 6.68 -18.04
CA ARG A 91 -11.15 6.73 -19.50
C ARG A 91 -11.74 5.42 -20.05
N GLY A 92 -12.00 4.43 -19.20
CA GLY A 92 -12.47 3.10 -19.61
C GLY A 92 -11.38 2.23 -20.24
N GLU A 93 -10.10 2.56 -20.02
CA GLU A 93 -8.95 1.86 -20.60
C GLU A 93 -8.27 0.96 -19.57
N ARG A 94 -7.88 -0.24 -19.99
CA ARG A 94 -6.98 -1.10 -19.21
C ARG A 94 -5.57 -0.51 -19.18
N PHE A 95 -4.87 -0.64 -18.06
CA PHE A 95 -3.59 0.06 -17.85
C PHE A 95 -2.47 -0.76 -17.19
N MET A 96 -2.72 -2.00 -16.78
CA MET A 96 -1.70 -2.85 -16.15
C MET A 96 -2.09 -4.33 -16.15
N ASN A 97 -1.13 -5.17 -15.76
CA ASN A 97 -1.39 -6.55 -15.32
C ASN A 97 -1.97 -6.53 -13.90
N GLU A 98 -3.18 -7.04 -13.74
CA GLU A 98 -3.94 -7.02 -12.48
C GLU A 98 -3.52 -8.13 -11.50
N ASP A 99 -2.77 -9.12 -11.98
CA ASP A 99 -2.22 -10.21 -11.17
C ASP A 99 -0.77 -9.89 -10.79
N THR A 100 -0.64 -8.86 -9.96
CA THR A 100 0.65 -8.37 -9.45
C THR A 100 0.54 -7.98 -7.98
N TRP A 101 1.65 -7.61 -7.36
CA TRP A 101 1.70 -7.23 -5.94
C TRP A 101 0.95 -5.92 -5.65
N CYS A 102 0.42 -5.79 -4.42
CA CYS A 102 -0.52 -4.74 -4.02
C CYS A 102 -0.05 -3.30 -4.27
N GLN A 103 1.24 -3.02 -4.04
CA GLN A 103 1.77 -1.68 -4.15
C GLN A 103 1.85 -1.24 -5.62
N ALA A 104 2.19 -2.14 -6.55
CA ALA A 104 2.18 -1.81 -7.97
C ALA A 104 0.78 -1.45 -8.44
N LYS A 105 -0.26 -2.15 -7.94
CA LYS A 105 -1.67 -1.77 -8.18
C LYS A 105 -1.93 -0.33 -7.72
N SER A 106 -1.62 -0.04 -6.46
CA SER A 106 -1.77 1.28 -5.86
C SER A 106 -1.03 2.38 -6.64
N LEU A 107 0.26 2.15 -6.96
CA LEU A 107 1.11 3.11 -7.67
C LEU A 107 0.65 3.34 -9.10
N ASN A 108 0.21 2.30 -9.81
CA ASN A 108 -0.27 2.43 -11.18
C ASN A 108 -1.61 3.18 -11.24
N VAL A 109 -2.49 3.02 -10.25
CA VAL A 109 -3.69 3.85 -10.11
C VAL A 109 -3.33 5.34 -10.01
N LEU A 110 -2.34 5.70 -9.17
CA LEU A 110 -1.91 7.10 -8.99
C LEU A 110 -1.21 7.73 -10.20
N LYS A 111 -0.84 6.91 -11.19
CA LYS A 111 -0.24 7.34 -12.46
C LYS A 111 -1.28 7.52 -13.58
N GLN A 112 -2.54 7.14 -13.34
CA GLN A 112 -3.60 7.28 -14.32
C GLN A 112 -3.98 8.76 -14.56
N PRO A 113 -4.47 9.09 -15.77
CA PRO A 113 -4.95 10.44 -16.11
C PRO A 113 -6.07 10.92 -15.16
N GLY A 114 -6.24 12.23 -15.09
CA GLY A 114 -7.30 12.86 -14.28
C GLY A 114 -6.94 13.12 -12.82
N ASN A 115 -5.72 12.77 -12.39
CA ASN A 115 -5.24 12.99 -11.02
C ASN A 115 -6.18 12.40 -9.95
N VAL A 116 -6.70 11.21 -10.24
CA VAL A 116 -7.57 10.44 -9.35
C VAL A 116 -6.78 9.38 -8.59
N ASP A 117 -7.29 8.98 -7.43
CA ASP A 117 -6.75 7.93 -6.57
C ASP A 117 -7.61 6.67 -6.58
N TYR A 118 -8.27 6.40 -7.70
CA TYR A 118 -9.10 5.20 -7.87
C TYR A 118 -9.11 4.69 -9.31
N ALA A 119 -9.48 3.43 -9.45
CA ALA A 119 -9.81 2.74 -10.68
C ALA A 119 -10.99 1.79 -10.43
N TYR A 120 -11.45 1.11 -11.47
CA TYR A 120 -12.54 0.14 -11.36
C TYR A 120 -12.08 -1.26 -11.73
N ALA A 121 -12.42 -2.24 -10.91
CA ALA A 121 -12.32 -3.65 -11.26
C ALA A 121 -13.64 -4.11 -11.88
N ILE A 122 -13.58 -4.57 -13.13
CA ILE A 122 -14.73 -4.98 -13.93
C ILE A 122 -14.90 -6.50 -13.81
N MET A 123 -16.11 -6.91 -13.44
CA MET A 123 -16.48 -8.30 -13.19
C MET A 123 -17.85 -8.59 -13.81
N ASP A 124 -18.21 -9.87 -13.89
CA ASP A 124 -19.51 -10.32 -14.35
C ASP A 124 -20.18 -11.22 -13.29
N ALA A 125 -21.34 -11.81 -13.61
CA ALA A 125 -22.10 -12.60 -12.65
C ALA A 125 -21.37 -13.84 -12.11
N ASP A 126 -20.35 -14.33 -12.82
CA ASP A 126 -19.60 -15.52 -12.43
C ASP A 126 -18.35 -15.17 -11.60
N TRP A 127 -18.19 -13.89 -11.19
CA TRP A 127 -17.02 -13.40 -10.45
C TRP A 127 -16.60 -14.29 -9.29
N ARG A 128 -17.54 -14.84 -8.50
CA ARG A 128 -17.21 -15.66 -7.33
C ARG A 128 -16.61 -16.99 -7.73
N GLU A 129 -17.16 -17.64 -8.74
CA GLU A 129 -16.62 -18.89 -9.29
C GLU A 129 -15.24 -18.66 -9.89
N GLN A 130 -15.08 -17.57 -10.66
CA GLN A 130 -13.81 -17.15 -11.25
C GLN A 130 -12.75 -16.89 -10.16
N LEU A 131 -13.14 -16.18 -9.09
CA LEU A 131 -12.28 -15.92 -7.94
C LEU A 131 -11.77 -17.23 -7.33
N LEU A 132 -12.68 -18.14 -6.97
CA LEU A 132 -12.34 -19.43 -6.36
C LEU A 132 -11.42 -20.28 -7.26
N LYS A 133 -11.63 -20.26 -8.58
CA LYS A 133 -10.78 -20.97 -9.55
C LYS A 133 -9.41 -20.34 -9.73
N GLY A 134 -9.33 -19.01 -9.71
CA GLY A 134 -8.08 -18.28 -9.92
C GLY A 134 -7.20 -18.21 -8.68
N MET A 135 -7.78 -18.28 -7.48
CA MET A 135 -7.04 -18.13 -6.22
C MET A 135 -5.80 -19.03 -6.05
N PRO A 136 -5.83 -20.33 -6.38
CA PRO A 136 -4.65 -21.19 -6.28
C PRO A 136 -3.46 -20.73 -7.12
N TYR A 137 -3.71 -19.89 -8.13
CA TYR A 137 -2.71 -19.39 -9.05
C TYR A 137 -2.38 -17.92 -8.78
N SER A 138 -3.39 -17.09 -8.53
CA SER A 138 -3.23 -15.66 -8.28
C SER A 138 -2.26 -15.40 -7.13
N GLY A 139 -1.35 -14.46 -7.31
CA GLY A 139 -0.24 -14.26 -6.37
C GLY A 139 -0.13 -12.81 -5.92
N GLY A 140 0.15 -12.63 -4.62
CA GLY A 140 0.43 -11.32 -4.04
C GLY A 140 -0.57 -10.92 -2.97
N LEU A 141 -0.11 -10.05 -2.05
CA LEU A 141 -0.94 -9.47 -1.00
C LEU A 141 -2.17 -8.79 -1.63
N PHE A 142 -3.36 -8.97 -1.05
CA PHE A 142 -4.64 -8.44 -1.55
C PHE A 142 -5.15 -9.06 -2.87
N ASN A 143 -4.64 -10.22 -3.31
CA ASN A 143 -5.41 -11.06 -4.24
C ASN A 143 -6.45 -11.89 -3.51
N ASP A 144 -6.08 -12.39 -2.33
CA ASP A 144 -6.95 -12.90 -1.27
C ASP A 144 -7.20 -11.82 -0.20
N ASN A 145 -8.20 -12.02 0.66
CA ASN A 145 -8.37 -11.13 1.79
C ASN A 145 -7.24 -11.38 2.81
N SER A 146 -6.61 -10.28 3.27
CA SER A 146 -5.54 -10.28 4.29
C SER A 146 -6.00 -10.69 5.71
N ILE A 147 -7.18 -11.31 5.80
CA ILE A 147 -7.94 -11.60 7.00
C ILE A 147 -8.47 -13.05 6.98
N SER A 148 -8.01 -13.86 6.02
CA SER A 148 -8.28 -15.29 5.98
C SER A 148 -7.63 -15.93 7.21
N VAL A 149 -8.36 -16.80 7.87
CA VAL A 149 -7.84 -17.51 9.03
C VAL A 149 -6.92 -18.60 8.52
N TYR A 150 -5.68 -18.64 9.04
CA TYR A 150 -4.73 -19.67 8.67
C TYR A 150 -5.32 -21.07 8.92
N GLY A 151 -5.32 -21.92 7.89
CA GLY A 151 -5.86 -23.28 7.94
C GLY A 151 -7.32 -23.41 7.47
N GLU A 152 -8.04 -22.30 7.27
CA GLU A 152 -9.40 -22.33 6.72
C GLU A 152 -9.39 -22.25 5.18
N PRO A 153 -10.31 -22.96 4.49
CA PRO A 153 -10.42 -22.86 3.05
C PRO A 153 -10.90 -21.47 2.62
N PHE A 154 -10.43 -21.01 1.47
CA PHE A 154 -10.91 -19.78 0.87
C PHE A 154 -12.31 -20.00 0.23
N THR A 155 -13.35 -19.35 0.77
CA THR A 155 -14.77 -19.55 0.37
C THR A 155 -15.37 -18.41 -0.45
N GLY A 156 -14.69 -17.27 -0.54
CA GLY A 156 -15.21 -16.07 -1.20
C GLY A 156 -16.31 -15.33 -0.40
N GLU A 157 -16.63 -15.75 0.83
CA GLU A 157 -17.71 -15.13 1.63
C GLU A 157 -17.40 -13.69 2.04
N ARG A 158 -16.13 -13.36 2.27
CA ARG A 158 -15.76 -11.98 2.61
C ARG A 158 -15.80 -11.08 1.38
N GLU A 159 -15.51 -11.63 0.22
CA GLU A 159 -15.61 -10.94 -1.07
C GLU A 159 -17.07 -10.70 -1.44
N GLN A 160 -17.95 -11.63 -1.10
CA GLN A 160 -19.40 -11.44 -1.16
C GLN A 160 -19.84 -10.28 -0.26
N MET A 161 -19.35 -10.21 0.99
CA MET A 161 -19.61 -9.06 1.88
C MET A 161 -19.08 -7.75 1.29
N PHE A 162 -17.89 -7.73 0.68
CA PHE A 162 -17.37 -6.53 0.01
C PHE A 162 -18.22 -6.11 -1.19
N LEU A 163 -18.79 -7.07 -1.93
CA LEU A 163 -19.75 -6.79 -3.00
C LEU A 163 -21.01 -6.13 -2.42
N GLU A 164 -21.63 -6.75 -1.41
CA GLU A 164 -22.88 -6.30 -0.80
C GLU A 164 -22.73 -4.91 -0.17
N THR A 165 -21.75 -4.72 0.71
CA THR A 165 -21.47 -3.41 1.32
C THR A 165 -21.09 -2.38 0.26
N GLY A 166 -20.40 -2.80 -0.80
CA GLY A 166 -20.03 -1.95 -1.93
C GLY A 166 -21.23 -1.46 -2.72
N LEU A 167 -22.23 -2.32 -2.95
CA LEU A 167 -23.49 -1.96 -3.60
C LEU A 167 -24.28 -0.98 -2.73
N GLU A 168 -24.36 -1.26 -1.43
CA GLU A 168 -25.06 -0.40 -0.46
C GLU A 168 -24.45 1.01 -0.35
N ASN A 169 -23.12 1.12 -0.36
CA ASN A 169 -22.42 2.38 -0.19
C ASN A 169 -22.04 3.08 -1.52
N GLY A 170 -22.42 2.49 -2.67
CA GLY A 170 -22.17 3.00 -4.01
C GLY A 170 -20.74 2.83 -4.53
N GLN A 171 -19.85 2.17 -3.80
CA GLN A 171 -18.50 1.83 -4.28
C GLN A 171 -18.49 0.70 -5.31
N VAL A 172 -19.55 -0.10 -5.38
CA VAL A 172 -19.78 -1.07 -6.46
C VAL A 172 -21.01 -0.63 -7.23
N GLN A 173 -20.88 -0.56 -8.55
CA GLN A 173 -22.01 -0.35 -9.46
C GLN A 173 -22.35 -1.66 -10.16
N GLN A 174 -23.64 -1.92 -10.37
CA GLN A 174 -24.15 -3.10 -11.08
C GLN A 174 -24.99 -2.65 -12.28
N ALA A 175 -24.88 -3.32 -13.42
CA ALA A 175 -25.75 -3.08 -14.58
C ALA A 175 -25.94 -4.34 -15.43
N ASP A 176 -26.95 -4.34 -16.32
CA ASP A 176 -27.23 -5.49 -17.19
C ASP A 176 -26.42 -5.42 -18.50
N THR A 177 -25.85 -4.26 -18.81
CA THR A 177 -24.97 -4.05 -19.98
C THR A 177 -23.69 -3.30 -19.60
N ILE A 178 -22.65 -3.42 -20.44
CA ILE A 178 -21.39 -2.67 -20.24
C ILE A 178 -21.61 -1.17 -20.46
N GLU A 179 -22.53 -0.79 -21.34
CA GLU A 179 -22.89 0.61 -21.61
C GLU A 179 -23.53 1.26 -20.39
N GLU A 180 -24.55 0.62 -19.79
CA GLU A 180 -25.17 1.09 -18.55
C GLU A 180 -24.16 1.11 -17.40
N LEU A 181 -23.26 0.12 -17.33
CA LEU A 181 -22.21 0.10 -16.31
C LEU A 181 -21.27 1.31 -16.48
N ALA A 182 -20.88 1.62 -17.72
CA ALA A 182 -20.01 2.74 -18.04
C ALA A 182 -20.64 4.08 -17.65
N GLU A 183 -21.94 4.25 -17.90
CA GLU A 183 -22.71 5.43 -17.47
C GLU A 183 -22.67 5.58 -15.94
N LYS A 184 -22.91 4.50 -15.19
CA LYS A 184 -22.90 4.51 -13.71
C LYS A 184 -21.55 4.85 -13.09
N ILE A 185 -20.45 4.53 -13.77
CA ILE A 185 -19.08 4.85 -13.32
C ILE A 185 -18.47 6.07 -14.03
N GLU A 186 -19.27 6.77 -14.84
CA GLU A 186 -18.90 8.01 -15.54
C GLU A 186 -17.66 7.85 -16.47
N VAL A 187 -17.56 6.71 -17.16
CA VAL A 187 -16.52 6.47 -18.19
C VAL A 187 -17.14 6.41 -19.60
N PRO A 188 -16.38 6.68 -20.68
CA PRO A 188 -16.92 6.59 -22.03
C PRO A 188 -17.36 5.16 -22.37
N ALA A 189 -18.66 4.96 -22.61
CA ALA A 189 -19.24 3.64 -22.88
C ALA A 189 -18.55 2.89 -24.03
N HIS A 190 -18.27 3.59 -25.13
CA HIS A 190 -17.56 2.99 -26.27
C HIS A 190 -16.16 2.48 -25.91
N LYS A 191 -15.44 3.16 -25.00
CA LYS A 191 -14.11 2.75 -24.54
C LYS A 191 -14.16 1.57 -23.59
N LEU A 192 -15.09 1.57 -22.65
CA LEU A 192 -15.23 0.42 -21.75
C LEU A 192 -15.62 -0.84 -22.54
N ARG A 193 -16.55 -0.73 -23.49
CA ARG A 193 -16.93 -1.82 -24.40
C ARG A 193 -15.73 -2.33 -25.19
N GLU A 194 -14.98 -1.44 -25.84
CA GLU A 194 -13.76 -1.78 -26.60
C GLU A 194 -12.73 -2.54 -25.73
N THR A 195 -12.52 -2.07 -24.50
CA THR A 195 -11.62 -2.71 -23.53
C THR A 195 -12.10 -4.11 -23.15
N VAL A 196 -13.37 -4.27 -22.78
CA VAL A 196 -13.96 -5.57 -22.40
C VAL A 196 -13.92 -6.56 -23.57
N ASP A 197 -14.26 -6.12 -24.78
CA ASP A 197 -14.24 -6.98 -25.97
C ASP A 197 -12.82 -7.41 -26.33
N THR A 198 -11.85 -6.50 -26.22
CA THR A 198 -10.43 -6.80 -26.46
C THR A 198 -9.89 -7.78 -25.41
N TYR A 199 -10.24 -7.57 -24.14
CA TYR A 199 -9.88 -8.48 -23.06
C TYR A 199 -10.48 -9.88 -23.26
N ASN A 200 -11.77 -9.97 -23.61
CA ASN A 200 -12.43 -11.26 -23.88
C ASN A 200 -11.79 -12.03 -25.05
N LYS A 201 -11.30 -11.34 -26.10
CA LYS A 201 -10.53 -11.98 -27.20
C LYS A 201 -9.20 -12.56 -26.73
N MET A 202 -8.56 -11.95 -25.73
CA MET A 202 -7.33 -12.47 -25.12
C MET A 202 -7.63 -13.66 -24.21
N VAL A 203 -8.74 -13.61 -23.45
CA VAL A 203 -9.23 -14.74 -22.65
C VAL A 203 -9.51 -15.97 -23.52
N GLU A 204 -10.14 -15.81 -24.69
CA GLU A 204 -10.39 -16.92 -25.63
C GLU A 204 -9.12 -17.64 -26.09
N LYS A 205 -8.00 -16.91 -26.14
CA LYS A 205 -6.68 -17.45 -26.51
C LYS A 205 -5.84 -17.86 -25.31
N MET A 206 -6.30 -17.55 -24.09
CA MET A 206 -5.55 -17.69 -22.84
C MET A 206 -4.18 -16.99 -22.89
N ASP A 207 -4.09 -15.87 -23.60
CA ASP A 207 -2.86 -15.12 -23.84
C ASP A 207 -3.10 -13.61 -23.75
N ASP A 208 -2.70 -13.01 -22.63
CA ASP A 208 -2.75 -11.56 -22.44
C ASP A 208 -1.57 -10.88 -23.13
N THR A 209 -1.75 -10.66 -24.43
CA THR A 209 -0.78 -9.94 -25.27
C THR A 209 -0.59 -8.46 -24.91
N GLN A 210 -1.43 -7.89 -24.03
CA GLN A 210 -1.36 -6.47 -23.67
C GLN A 210 -0.48 -6.22 -22.45
N PHE A 211 -0.64 -7.02 -21.39
CA PHE A 211 0.08 -6.81 -20.12
C PHE A 211 0.68 -8.10 -19.52
N GLY A 212 0.57 -9.24 -20.19
CA GLY A 212 1.20 -10.50 -19.75
C GLY A 212 0.59 -11.09 -18.47
N LYS A 213 -0.70 -10.83 -18.20
CA LYS A 213 -1.46 -11.52 -17.15
C LYS A 213 -1.51 -13.02 -17.42
N ARG A 214 -1.31 -13.81 -16.36
CA ARG A 214 -1.24 -15.27 -16.43
C ARG A 214 -2.55 -15.87 -16.91
N ALA A 215 -2.45 -16.92 -17.72
CA ALA A 215 -3.57 -17.63 -18.30
C ALA A 215 -4.55 -18.14 -17.24
N GLU A 216 -4.05 -18.65 -16.12
CA GLU A 216 -4.84 -19.26 -15.05
C GLU A 216 -5.78 -18.29 -14.32
N VAL A 217 -5.59 -16.98 -14.53
CA VAL A 217 -6.41 -15.90 -13.96
C VAL A 217 -7.08 -15.04 -15.04
N LEU A 218 -7.07 -15.50 -16.30
CA LEU A 218 -7.85 -14.91 -17.38
C LEU A 218 -9.24 -15.52 -17.42
N PHE A 219 -10.23 -14.74 -16.97
CA PHE A 219 -11.64 -15.13 -16.98
C PHE A 219 -12.47 -14.17 -17.86
N PRO A 220 -13.51 -14.69 -18.54
CA PRO A 220 -14.34 -13.87 -19.42
C PRO A 220 -15.24 -12.92 -18.63
N ILE A 221 -15.60 -11.80 -19.25
CA ILE A 221 -16.58 -10.83 -18.74
C ILE A 221 -17.71 -10.82 -19.77
N LYS A 222 -18.70 -11.71 -19.61
CA LYS A 222 -19.73 -11.96 -20.64
C LYS A 222 -21.14 -12.07 -20.05
N LYS A 223 -21.29 -12.47 -18.78
CA LYS A 223 -22.59 -12.82 -18.20
C LYS A 223 -23.13 -11.72 -17.29
N PRO A 224 -24.25 -11.06 -17.64
CA PRO A 224 -24.85 -10.07 -16.75
C PRO A 224 -25.41 -10.72 -15.47
N PRO A 225 -25.53 -9.97 -14.36
CA PRO A 225 -25.15 -8.57 -14.25
C PRO A 225 -23.63 -8.34 -14.26
N PHE A 226 -23.21 -7.19 -14.80
CA PHE A 226 -21.84 -6.71 -14.76
C PHE A 226 -21.64 -5.80 -13.55
N TYR A 227 -20.43 -5.86 -12.98
CA TYR A 227 -20.06 -5.08 -11.81
C TYR A 227 -18.82 -4.24 -12.08
N ALA A 228 -18.79 -3.03 -11.52
CA ALA A 228 -17.62 -2.18 -11.45
C ALA A 228 -17.35 -1.82 -9.99
N SER A 229 -16.29 -2.41 -9.43
CA SER A 229 -15.86 -2.17 -8.05
C SER A 229 -14.80 -1.08 -8.00
N LYS A 230 -15.12 0.05 -7.37
CA LYS A 230 -14.20 1.18 -7.16
C LYS A 230 -13.17 0.81 -6.11
N PHE A 231 -11.90 0.75 -6.51
CA PHE A 231 -10.78 0.47 -5.62
C PHE A 231 -9.70 1.56 -5.80
N GLY A 232 -8.80 1.65 -4.83
CA GLY A 232 -7.71 2.63 -4.87
C GLY A 232 -6.80 2.54 -3.66
N PRO A 233 -5.63 3.21 -3.68
CA PRO A 233 -4.71 3.21 -2.57
C PRO A 233 -5.31 3.75 -1.27
N ALA A 234 -4.92 3.14 -0.17
CA ALA A 234 -4.90 3.76 1.15
C ALA A 234 -3.46 3.81 1.66
N MET A 235 -3.12 4.88 2.36
CA MET A 235 -1.85 5.02 3.07
C MET A 235 -1.86 4.17 4.34
N LEU A 236 -0.79 3.40 4.56
CA LEU A 236 -0.55 2.75 5.85
C LEU A 236 0.67 3.36 6.53
N ALA A 237 1.77 3.50 5.80
CA ALA A 237 3.01 4.04 6.35
C ALA A 237 3.97 4.54 5.27
N VAL A 238 4.90 5.40 5.68
CA VAL A 238 6.14 5.68 4.95
C VAL A 238 7.27 4.98 5.72
N THR A 239 8.11 4.21 5.03
CA THR A 239 9.12 3.36 5.69
C THR A 239 10.56 3.83 5.45
N GLY A 240 10.73 5.07 5.00
CA GLY A 240 12.02 5.76 4.95
C GLY A 240 12.16 6.78 6.07
N GLY A 241 13.39 7.01 6.53
CA GLY A 241 13.66 7.68 7.81
C GLY A 241 15.07 8.21 7.95
N LEU A 242 15.49 8.45 9.19
CA LEU A 242 16.88 8.79 9.54
C LEU A 242 17.82 7.64 9.18
N ILE A 243 18.93 7.92 8.50
CA ILE A 243 19.93 6.88 8.21
C ILE A 243 20.56 6.39 9.51
N THR A 244 20.63 5.07 9.65
CA THR A 244 21.29 4.40 10.75
C THR A 244 22.41 3.49 10.25
N ASP A 245 23.42 3.28 11.11
CA ASP A 245 24.43 2.25 10.86
C ASP A 245 23.91 0.83 11.22
N THR A 246 24.76 -0.18 11.07
CA THR A 246 24.41 -1.58 11.38
C THR A 246 24.15 -1.85 12.87
N ARG A 247 24.43 -0.86 13.74
CA ARG A 247 24.14 -0.86 15.19
C ARG A 247 22.93 0.02 15.53
N LEU A 248 22.20 0.50 14.53
CA LEU A 248 20.97 1.31 14.66
C LEU A 248 21.22 2.73 15.21
N ARG A 249 22.47 3.20 15.17
CA ARG A 249 22.84 4.54 15.60
C ARG A 249 22.58 5.51 14.46
N VAL A 250 21.94 6.65 14.75
CA VAL A 250 21.71 7.71 13.76
C VAL A 250 23.06 8.28 13.34
N VAL A 251 23.26 8.50 12.04
CA VAL A 251 24.51 9.04 11.51
C VAL A 251 24.39 10.50 11.05
N ASP A 252 25.51 11.22 11.08
CA ASP A 252 25.64 12.56 10.49
C ASP A 252 25.90 12.50 8.97
N LYS A 253 26.07 13.68 8.35
CA LYS A 253 26.36 13.81 6.91
C LYS A 253 27.71 13.23 6.46
N GLU A 254 28.62 12.97 7.40
CA GLU A 254 29.87 12.25 7.16
C GLU A 254 29.73 10.74 7.46
N HIS A 255 28.50 10.25 7.67
CA HIS A 255 28.18 8.88 8.07
C HIS A 255 28.81 8.44 9.40
N ARG A 256 29.09 9.40 10.30
CA ARG A 256 29.59 9.10 11.65
C ARG A 256 28.41 8.99 12.62
N PRO A 257 28.40 7.99 13.52
CA PRO A 257 27.35 7.86 14.53
C PRO A 257 27.26 9.09 15.44
N ILE A 258 26.05 9.56 15.69
CA ILE A 258 25.76 10.60 16.69
C ILE A 258 25.71 9.90 18.05
N PRO A 259 26.62 10.23 18.99
CA PRO A 259 26.73 9.51 20.26
C PRO A 259 25.41 9.50 21.05
N GLY A 260 24.97 8.30 21.42
CA GLY A 260 23.77 8.09 22.23
C GLY A 260 22.44 8.30 21.52
N LEU A 261 22.40 8.44 20.19
CA LEU A 261 21.16 8.58 19.42
C LEU A 261 20.92 7.37 18.51
N TYR A 262 19.75 6.75 18.65
CA TYR A 262 19.33 5.59 17.88
C TYR A 262 17.97 5.84 17.22
N ALA A 263 17.70 5.19 16.10
CA ALA A 263 16.39 5.18 15.46
C ALA A 263 15.98 3.76 15.07
N ILE A 264 14.72 3.42 15.27
CA ILE A 264 14.16 2.10 14.96
C ILE A 264 12.77 2.21 14.32
N GLY A 265 12.29 1.13 13.69
CA GLY A 265 10.97 1.13 13.07
C GLY A 265 10.90 2.14 11.92
N ASN A 266 9.75 2.79 11.73
CA ASN A 266 9.54 3.66 10.55
C ASN A 266 10.25 5.02 10.65
N VAL A 267 10.83 5.38 11.80
CA VAL A 267 11.68 6.58 11.91
C VAL A 267 13.11 6.32 11.43
N ALA A 268 13.49 5.05 11.26
CA ALA A 268 14.76 4.65 10.69
C ALA A 268 14.63 4.36 9.18
N GLY A 269 15.56 4.92 8.40
CA GLY A 269 15.72 4.70 6.97
C GLY A 269 16.91 3.81 6.62
N GLY A 270 17.17 3.66 5.32
CA GLY A 270 18.35 2.97 4.78
C GLY A 270 18.20 1.45 4.64
N LEU A 271 16.98 0.93 4.76
CA LEU A 271 16.72 -0.53 4.71
C LEU A 271 16.12 -1.00 3.39
N TYR A 272 15.17 -0.23 2.84
CA TYR A 272 14.28 -0.71 1.79
C TYR A 272 14.63 -0.14 0.41
N GLY A 273 15.57 0.81 0.33
CA GLY A 273 15.79 1.59 -0.88
C GLY A 273 14.46 2.22 -1.30
N ILE A 274 13.97 1.87 -2.49
CA ILE A 274 12.76 2.47 -3.06
C ILE A 274 11.48 1.70 -2.70
N ASP A 275 11.56 0.43 -2.27
CA ASP A 275 10.38 -0.43 -2.13
C ASP A 275 10.32 -1.23 -0.82
N TYR A 276 9.13 -1.28 -0.22
CA TYR A 276 8.84 -2.11 0.95
C TYR A 276 8.42 -3.52 0.50
N PRO A 277 9.24 -4.57 0.74
CA PRO A 277 8.98 -5.89 0.22
C PRO A 277 7.84 -6.56 0.98
N THR A 278 6.69 -6.76 0.31
CA THR A 278 5.52 -7.44 0.87
C THR A 278 5.62 -8.96 0.87
N LEU A 279 6.69 -9.52 0.30
CA LEU A 279 6.99 -10.96 0.29
C LEU A 279 7.48 -11.49 1.64
N ILE A 280 7.77 -10.61 2.59
CA ILE A 280 8.24 -10.96 3.93
C ILE A 280 7.13 -10.55 4.93
N PRO A 281 6.24 -11.48 5.33
CA PRO A 281 5.18 -11.19 6.28
C PRO A 281 5.73 -10.68 7.62
N GLY A 282 5.08 -9.67 8.18
CA GLY A 282 5.47 -9.12 9.48
C GLY A 282 6.76 -8.29 9.49
N ASN A 283 7.40 -8.03 8.34
CA ASN A 283 8.68 -7.33 8.24
C ASN A 283 8.75 -6.01 9.05
N SER A 284 7.78 -5.10 8.89
CA SER A 284 7.75 -3.83 9.61
C SER A 284 7.67 -4.00 11.14
N HIS A 285 6.77 -4.85 11.62
CA HIS A 285 6.59 -5.10 13.07
C HIS A 285 7.76 -5.89 13.66
N GLY A 286 8.19 -6.96 12.98
CA GLY A 286 9.34 -7.77 13.38
C GLY A 286 10.61 -6.95 13.47
N ARG A 287 10.81 -6.02 12.53
CA ARG A 287 11.86 -5.01 12.56
C ARG A 287 11.76 -4.13 13.80
N ALA A 288 10.61 -3.50 14.05
CA ALA A 288 10.44 -2.59 15.18
C ALA A 288 10.76 -3.29 16.52
N LEU A 289 10.29 -4.53 16.72
CA LEU A 289 10.55 -5.31 17.94
C LEU A 289 12.03 -5.71 18.07
N THR A 290 12.59 -6.29 17.01
CA THR A 290 13.98 -6.80 17.04
C THR A 290 14.98 -5.65 17.17
N TRP A 291 14.77 -4.57 16.42
CA TRP A 291 15.64 -3.40 16.46
C TRP A 291 15.53 -2.65 17.78
N GLY A 292 14.37 -2.61 18.41
CA GLY A 292 14.22 -2.08 19.77
C GLY A 292 15.08 -2.84 20.78
N TYR A 293 15.10 -4.16 20.71
CA TYR A 293 15.98 -4.99 21.54
C TYR A 293 17.47 -4.72 21.25
N LEU A 294 17.86 -4.72 19.97
CA LEU A 294 19.25 -4.52 19.57
C LEU A 294 19.78 -3.12 19.95
N ALA A 295 19.03 -2.07 19.66
CA ALA A 295 19.42 -0.69 20.01
C ALA A 295 19.53 -0.50 21.53
N ALA A 296 18.65 -1.14 22.32
CA ALA A 296 18.75 -1.09 23.77
C ALA A 296 19.99 -1.84 24.28
N LYS A 297 20.32 -3.00 23.71
CA LYS A 297 21.54 -3.73 24.04
C LYS A 297 22.78 -2.89 23.73
N ASP A 298 22.80 -2.28 22.56
CA ASP A 298 23.87 -1.40 22.09
C ASP A 298 24.11 -0.22 23.04
N ALA A 299 23.05 0.52 23.37
CA ALA A 299 23.10 1.66 24.29
C ALA A 299 23.59 1.29 25.70
N LEU A 300 23.31 0.08 26.17
CA LEU A 300 23.77 -0.42 27.47
C LEU A 300 25.24 -0.85 27.46
N GLU A 301 25.77 -1.28 26.31
CA GLU A 301 27.17 -1.66 26.11
C GLU A 301 28.05 -0.43 25.85
N ASP A 302 27.69 0.45 24.90
CA ASP A 302 28.41 1.70 24.59
C ASP A 302 28.46 2.64 25.82
N GLY A 303 27.43 2.63 26.65
CA GLY A 303 27.40 3.39 27.90
C GLY A 303 28.28 2.83 29.02
N LYS A 304 29.02 1.73 28.80
CA LYS A 304 30.07 1.23 29.73
C LYS A 304 31.48 1.69 29.33
N GLU A 305 31.66 2.13 28.09
CA GLU A 305 32.95 2.59 27.55
C GLU A 305 33.16 4.12 27.69
N ASN A 306 32.10 4.84 28.06
CA ASN A 306 32.10 6.28 28.39
C ASN A 306 31.83 6.51 29.88
#